data_AF-A0AAW2N820-F1
#
_entry.id   AF-A0AAW2N820-F1
#
_cell.length_a   1.000
_cell.length_b   1.000
_cell.length_c   1.000
_cell.angle_alpha   90.00
_cell.angle_beta   90.00
_cell.angle_gamma   90.00
#
_symmetry.space_group_name_H-M   'P 1'
#
loop_
_entity.id
_entity.type
_entity.pdbx_description
1 polymer ?
#
loop_
_entity_poly.entity_id
_entity_poly.type
_entity_poly.pdbx_seq_one_letter_code
_entity_poly.pdbx_strand_id
1 'polypeptide(L)'
;MRMTLMWSVNDLPAYGMTFGWSTAGILGRPICMDDIRALSAARNKKAFTKNRRNKVAHLRLTGDQILNWVANISPAVEMPLYLPDGYGSNCNWTKKSSFSDPPYLSTLLIRYNLDVMHIEKNIFDNIFNIIMDIKENTKDNINACRDLKIICNHCELELDERRPNVMPKAVYTLGKEQKKRVCE
;
A
#
# COMPACT_ATOMS: atom_id res chain seq x y z
N MET A 1 -23.30 17.98 -23.32
CA MET A 1 -21.85 17.70 -23.40
C MET A 1 -21.64 16.26 -22.92
N ARG A 2 -20.97 15.40 -23.69
CA ARG A 2 -20.59 14.05 -23.26
C ARG A 2 -19.07 14.03 -23.07
N MET A 3 -18.60 13.71 -21.88
CA MET A 3 -17.17 13.58 -21.57
C MET A 3 -16.84 12.10 -21.40
N THR A 4 -15.78 11.65 -22.05
CA THR A 4 -15.30 10.26 -21.98
C THR A 4 -13.92 10.25 -21.34
N LEU A 5 -13.76 9.50 -20.25
CA LEU A 5 -12.49 9.25 -19.60
C LEU A 5 -11.85 8.00 -20.23
N MET A 6 -10.66 8.15 -20.83
CA MET A 6 -9.93 7.02 -21.40
C MET A 6 -9.09 6.29 -20.34
N TRP A 7 -8.33 7.06 -19.56
CA TRP A 7 -7.51 6.59 -18.44
C TRP A 7 -7.14 7.78 -17.54
N SER A 8 -6.66 7.49 -16.34
CA SER A 8 -6.06 8.49 -15.45
C SER A 8 -4.64 8.05 -15.08
N VAL A 9 -3.72 9.01 -14.96
CA VAL A 9 -2.35 8.77 -14.51
C VAL A 9 -2.23 9.29 -13.10
N ASN A 10 -1.95 8.40 -12.14
CA ASN A 10 -1.87 8.75 -10.73
C ASN A 10 -0.72 8.02 -10.06
N ASP A 11 -0.07 8.65 -9.09
CA ASP A 11 0.69 7.92 -8.08
C ASP A 11 -0.27 7.23 -7.07
N LEU A 12 0.27 6.47 -6.12
CA LEU A 12 -0.57 5.73 -5.16
C LEU A 12 -1.43 6.67 -4.28
N PRO A 13 -0.91 7.77 -3.69
CA PRO A 13 -1.73 8.74 -2.97
C PRO A 13 -2.84 9.37 -3.82
N ALA A 14 -2.53 9.86 -5.02
CA ALA A 14 -3.52 10.48 -5.90
C ALA A 14 -4.57 9.47 -6.37
N TYR A 15 -4.17 8.22 -6.59
CA TYR A 15 -5.09 7.12 -6.89
C TYR A 15 -6.10 6.94 -5.74
N GLY A 16 -5.63 6.92 -4.50
CA GLY A 16 -6.53 6.77 -3.35
C GLY A 16 -7.51 7.93 -3.18
N MET A 17 -7.08 9.16 -3.43
CA MET A 17 -7.97 10.33 -3.40
C MET A 17 -9.01 10.30 -4.52
N THR A 18 -8.61 9.87 -5.71
CA THR A 18 -9.41 9.92 -6.94
C THR A 18 -10.41 8.78 -6.99
N PHE A 19 -9.98 7.56 -6.68
CA PHE A 19 -10.80 6.36 -6.78
C PHE A 19 -11.41 5.94 -5.44
N GLY A 20 -10.94 6.51 -4.32
CA GLY A 20 -11.44 6.15 -3.00
C GLY A 20 -10.88 4.83 -2.49
N TRP A 21 -9.65 4.49 -2.83
CA TRP A 21 -8.95 3.30 -2.34
C TRP A 21 -7.85 3.68 -1.35
N SER A 22 -7.89 3.15 -0.14
CA SER A 22 -6.79 3.28 0.80
C SER A 22 -5.59 2.47 0.33
N THR A 23 -4.49 3.15 0.00
CA THR A 23 -3.21 2.51 -0.31
C THR A 23 -2.41 2.19 0.94
N ALA A 24 -2.95 2.48 2.13
CA ALA A 24 -2.33 2.21 3.41
C ALA A 24 -2.73 0.83 3.95
N GLY A 25 -1.85 0.25 4.78
CA GLY A 25 -2.09 -1.02 5.44
C GLY A 25 -1.91 -2.24 4.54
N ILE A 26 -2.38 -3.40 5.04
CA ILE A 26 -2.12 -4.71 4.42
C ILE A 26 -2.82 -4.79 3.05
N LEU A 27 -4.04 -4.24 2.92
CA LEU A 27 -4.91 -4.23 1.74
C LEU A 27 -4.54 -3.22 0.65
N GLY A 28 -3.28 -2.81 0.53
CA GLY A 28 -2.88 -1.69 -0.35
C GLY A 28 -3.08 -1.89 -1.86
N ARG A 29 -3.30 -3.12 -2.36
CA ARG A 29 -3.45 -3.40 -3.81
C ARG A 29 -4.93 -3.49 -4.25
N PRO A 30 -5.45 -2.52 -5.04
CA PRO A 30 -6.85 -2.50 -5.50
C PRO A 30 -7.21 -3.66 -6.44
N ILE A 31 -6.22 -4.27 -7.07
CA ILE A 31 -6.42 -5.36 -8.04
C ILE A 31 -6.68 -6.70 -7.36
N CYS A 32 -6.15 -6.89 -6.14
CA CYS A 32 -6.12 -8.19 -5.47
C CYS A 32 -7.02 -8.26 -4.23
N MET A 33 -7.60 -7.14 -3.75
CA MET A 33 -8.40 -7.05 -2.51
C MET A 33 -7.74 -7.84 -1.37
N ASP A 34 -8.45 -8.79 -0.76
CA ASP A 34 -8.03 -9.63 0.37
C ASP A 34 -7.06 -10.72 0.02
N ASP A 35 -6.85 -10.96 -1.27
CA ASP A 35 -5.92 -11.97 -1.74
C ASP A 35 -4.47 -11.45 -1.67
N ILE A 36 -4.17 -10.65 -0.64
CA ILE A 36 -2.82 -10.23 -0.25
C ILE A 36 -2.18 -11.39 0.49
N ARG A 37 -1.86 -12.35 -0.35
CA ARG A 37 -0.78 -13.28 -0.15
C ARG A 37 0.47 -12.48 -0.52
N ALA A 38 1.03 -11.79 0.46
CA ALA A 38 2.20 -10.95 0.28
C ALA A 38 3.26 -11.65 -0.58
N LEU A 39 3.94 -10.86 -1.43
CA LEU A 39 5.01 -11.29 -2.31
C LEU A 39 6.03 -12.12 -1.53
N SER A 40 6.05 -13.44 -1.73
CA SER A 40 7.18 -14.24 -1.28
C SER A 40 8.34 -13.96 -2.22
N ALA A 41 9.41 -13.33 -1.73
CA ALA A 41 10.66 -13.24 -2.48
C ALA A 41 11.12 -14.67 -2.83
N ALA A 42 11.12 -15.00 -4.12
CA ALA A 42 11.27 -16.38 -4.64
C ALA A 42 12.54 -17.11 -4.20
N ARG A 43 13.52 -16.41 -3.62
CA ARG A 43 14.80 -16.97 -3.17
C ARG A 43 14.88 -17.25 -1.66
N ASN A 44 14.07 -16.63 -0.80
CA ASN A 44 14.19 -16.81 0.65
C ASN A 44 12.85 -17.19 1.32
N LYS A 45 12.66 -18.51 1.47
CA LYS A 45 11.41 -19.16 1.92
C LYS A 45 11.07 -18.92 3.40
N LYS A 46 11.93 -18.22 4.16
CA LYS A 46 11.77 -17.93 5.60
C LYS A 46 11.63 -16.43 5.92
N ALA A 47 11.84 -15.53 4.96
CA ALA A 47 12.35 -14.19 5.28
C ALA A 47 11.35 -13.03 5.33
N PHE A 48 10.10 -13.17 4.84
CA PHE A 48 9.22 -11.99 4.75
C PHE A 48 7.90 -12.13 5.48
N THR A 49 7.15 -13.23 5.30
CA THR A 49 5.86 -13.41 6.01
C THR A 49 5.92 -14.48 7.08
N LYS A 50 5.54 -14.12 8.30
CA LYS A 50 5.29 -15.05 9.40
C LYS A 50 4.20 -16.04 8.99
N ASN A 51 4.52 -17.34 9.04
CA ASN A 51 3.58 -18.45 8.84
C ASN A 51 2.78 -18.50 7.52
N ARG A 52 3.14 -17.75 6.47
CA ARG A 52 2.46 -17.83 5.15
C ARG A 52 3.45 -18.11 4.02
N ARG A 53 3.22 -19.19 3.28
CA ARG A 53 3.89 -19.54 2.02
C ARG A 53 2.81 -19.74 0.96
N ASN A 54 2.82 -18.98 -0.13
CA ASN A 54 1.89 -19.22 -1.25
C ASN A 54 2.57 -18.96 -2.59
N LYS A 55 2.29 -19.83 -3.57
CA LYS A 55 2.94 -19.90 -4.89
C LYS A 55 2.03 -19.53 -6.07
N VAL A 56 0.78 -19.13 -5.82
CA VAL A 56 -0.21 -18.93 -6.89
C VAL A 56 -0.27 -17.46 -7.27
N ALA A 57 -0.19 -17.17 -8.56
CA ALA A 57 -0.39 -15.84 -9.11
C ALA A 57 -1.81 -15.34 -8.82
N HIS A 58 -1.95 -14.07 -8.47
CA HIS A 58 -3.23 -13.48 -8.06
C HIS A 58 -4.25 -13.50 -9.20
N LEU A 59 -5.51 -13.78 -8.86
CA LEU A 59 -6.64 -13.53 -9.75
C LEU A 59 -6.87 -12.02 -9.83
N ARG A 60 -6.66 -11.45 -11.02
CA ARG A 60 -6.96 -10.05 -11.30
C ARG A 60 -8.48 -9.89 -11.38
N LEU A 61 -9.04 -9.03 -10.54
CA LEU A 61 -10.47 -8.72 -10.61
C LEU A 61 -10.85 -8.10 -11.97
N THR A 62 -12.02 -8.50 -12.47
CA THR A 62 -12.57 -8.01 -13.73
C THR A 62 -13.18 -6.61 -13.61
N GLY A 63 -13.53 -6.03 -14.76
CA GLY A 63 -14.41 -4.86 -14.92
C GLY A 63 -15.54 -4.82 -13.92
N ASP A 64 -16.43 -5.78 -14.13
CA ASP A 64 -17.73 -5.85 -13.51
C ASP A 64 -17.64 -6.24 -12.04
N GLN A 65 -16.69 -7.08 -11.65
CA GLN A 65 -16.46 -7.42 -10.24
C GLN A 65 -16.10 -6.19 -9.41
N ILE A 66 -15.25 -5.30 -9.94
CA ILE A 66 -14.89 -4.05 -9.25
C ILE A 66 -16.10 -3.11 -9.19
N LEU A 67 -16.84 -2.93 -10.29
CA LEU A 67 -18.02 -2.06 -10.30
C LEU A 67 -19.13 -2.55 -9.38
N ASN A 68 -19.42 -3.85 -9.36
CA ASN A 68 -20.41 -4.45 -8.46
C ASN A 68 -20.05 -4.25 -6.99
N TRP A 69 -18.75 -4.31 -6.67
CA TRP A 69 -18.28 -4.02 -5.33
C TRP A 69 -18.49 -2.55 -4.98
N VAL A 70 -18.03 -1.65 -5.86
CA VAL A 70 -18.10 -0.19 -5.67
C VAL A 70 -19.54 0.35 -5.66
N ALA A 71 -20.47 -0.31 -6.35
CA ALA A 71 -21.89 0.06 -6.36
C ALA A 71 -22.53 0.04 -4.96
N ASN A 72 -22.00 -0.76 -4.03
CA ASN A 72 -22.52 -0.90 -2.67
C ASN A 72 -21.89 0.09 -1.67
N ILE A 73 -20.99 0.98 -2.11
CA ILE A 73 -20.34 1.97 -1.24
C ILE A 73 -21.05 3.32 -1.32
N SER A 74 -21.11 4.05 -0.21
CA SER A 74 -21.58 5.43 -0.16
C SER A 74 -20.80 6.38 -1.11
N PRO A 75 -21.48 7.32 -1.80
CA PRO A 75 -20.85 8.30 -2.71
C PRO A 75 -19.85 9.24 -2.02
N ALA A 76 -18.78 9.62 -2.73
CA ALA A 76 -17.74 10.54 -2.25
C ALA A 76 -18.20 11.98 -1.94
N VAL A 77 -19.41 12.38 -2.34
CA VAL A 77 -19.98 13.72 -2.07
C VAL A 77 -20.32 13.88 -0.59
N GLU A 78 -20.56 12.77 0.09
CA GLU A 78 -20.63 12.69 1.53
C GLU A 78 -19.24 12.30 2.02
N MET A 79 -18.56 13.13 2.81
CA MET A 79 -17.40 12.65 3.56
C MET A 79 -17.95 11.57 4.50
N PRO A 80 -17.69 10.28 4.26
CA PRO A 80 -18.49 9.25 4.87
C PRO A 80 -18.21 9.28 6.38
N LEU A 81 -19.26 9.48 7.18
CA LEU A 81 -19.16 9.48 8.65
C LEU A 81 -18.64 8.13 9.17
N TYR A 82 -18.77 7.07 8.36
CA TYR A 82 -18.35 5.70 8.65
C TYR A 82 -17.66 5.07 7.44
N LEU A 83 -16.62 4.27 7.71
CA LEU A 83 -15.96 3.48 6.66
C LEU A 83 -16.89 2.37 6.15
N PRO A 84 -16.76 1.96 4.88
CA PRO A 84 -17.60 0.90 4.32
C PRO A 84 -17.44 -0.44 5.07
N ASP A 85 -18.50 -1.24 5.07
CA ASP A 85 -18.47 -2.57 5.68
C ASP A 85 -17.35 -3.43 5.09
N GLY A 86 -16.54 -4.03 5.96
CA GLY A 86 -15.38 -4.81 5.57
C GLY A 86 -14.13 -3.98 5.26
N TYR A 87 -14.10 -2.67 5.49
CA TYR A 87 -12.86 -1.89 5.40
C TYR A 87 -11.76 -2.45 6.32
N GLY A 88 -10.55 -2.61 5.79
CA GLY A 88 -9.39 -3.12 6.51
C GLY A 88 -9.38 -4.63 6.76
N SER A 89 -10.48 -5.32 6.46
CA SER A 89 -10.58 -6.79 6.53
C SER A 89 -10.75 -7.39 5.15
N ASN A 90 -11.79 -6.95 4.43
CA ASN A 90 -12.24 -7.52 3.18
C ASN A 90 -12.04 -6.60 1.95
N CYS A 91 -11.66 -5.34 2.20
CA CYS A 91 -11.41 -4.35 1.17
C CYS A 91 -10.68 -3.14 1.77
N ASN A 92 -10.20 -2.25 0.91
CA ASN A 92 -9.63 -0.97 1.30
C ASN A 92 -10.35 0.24 0.68
N TRP A 93 -11.56 0.07 0.18
CA TRP A 93 -12.31 1.21 -0.36
C TRP A 93 -12.83 2.09 0.77
N THR A 94 -12.68 3.40 0.61
CA THR A 94 -13.13 4.42 1.54
C THR A 94 -14.37 5.16 1.04
N LYS A 95 -14.55 5.25 -0.28
CA LYS A 95 -15.67 5.98 -0.91
C LYS A 95 -15.91 5.51 -2.35
N LYS A 96 -17.15 5.68 -2.84
CA LYS A 96 -17.45 5.53 -4.26
C LYS A 96 -17.04 6.79 -5.03
N SER A 97 -16.10 6.64 -5.96
CA SER A 97 -15.68 7.71 -6.87
C SER A 97 -16.70 7.95 -7.98
N SER A 98 -16.88 9.22 -8.39
CA SER A 98 -17.68 9.60 -9.57
C SER A 98 -17.12 9.01 -10.87
N PHE A 99 -15.84 8.66 -10.89
CA PHE A 99 -15.24 7.93 -12.01
C PHE A 99 -15.76 6.50 -12.16
N SER A 100 -16.53 5.99 -11.19
CA SER A 100 -17.13 4.65 -11.21
C SER A 100 -18.50 4.61 -11.88
N ASP A 101 -19.11 5.77 -12.17
CA ASP A 101 -20.47 5.86 -12.71
C ASP A 101 -20.60 5.58 -14.23
N PRO A 102 -19.60 5.86 -15.09
CA PRO A 102 -19.74 5.59 -16.52
C PRO A 102 -19.83 4.08 -16.85
N PRO A 103 -20.81 3.65 -17.67
CA PRO A 103 -21.08 2.23 -17.93
C PRO A 103 -19.98 1.52 -18.74
N TYR A 104 -19.12 2.27 -19.44
CA TYR A 104 -18.00 1.71 -20.19
C TYR A 104 -16.74 1.47 -19.34
N LEU A 105 -16.74 1.85 -18.06
CA LEU A 105 -15.55 1.70 -17.23
C LEU A 105 -15.17 0.23 -17.04
N SER A 106 -16.15 -0.69 -16.97
CA SER A 106 -15.86 -2.13 -16.88
C SER A 106 -15.22 -2.71 -18.13
N THR A 107 -15.43 -2.08 -19.30
CA THR A 107 -14.86 -2.53 -20.57
C THR A 107 -13.44 -2.01 -20.81
N LEU A 108 -12.98 -1.04 -20.01
CA LEU A 108 -11.60 -0.53 -20.09
C LEU A 108 -10.59 -1.55 -19.52
N LEU A 109 -9.64 -1.94 -20.38
CA LEU A 109 -8.50 -2.79 -20.02
C LEU A 109 -7.54 -2.08 -19.04
N ILE A 110 -7.39 -0.76 -19.19
CA ILE A 110 -6.53 0.09 -18.35
C ILE A 110 -7.38 1.23 -17.79
N ARG A 111 -7.91 1.04 -16.58
CA ARG A 111 -8.75 2.04 -15.89
C ARG A 111 -7.92 3.10 -15.16
N TYR A 112 -6.81 2.66 -14.59
CA TYR A 112 -5.85 3.48 -13.86
C TYR A 112 -4.45 3.13 -14.34
N ASN A 113 -3.72 4.17 -14.75
CA ASN A 113 -2.30 4.07 -15.04
C ASN A 113 -1.52 4.60 -13.84
N LEU A 114 -0.50 3.87 -13.44
CA LEU A 114 0.34 4.27 -12.32
C LEU A 114 1.48 5.15 -12.85
N ASP A 115 1.66 6.32 -12.24
CA ASP A 115 2.78 7.19 -12.55
C ASP A 115 4.08 6.57 -12.00
N VAL A 116 4.76 5.82 -12.86
CA VAL A 116 5.98 5.09 -12.51
C VAL A 116 7.06 6.04 -12.01
N MET A 117 7.19 7.24 -12.59
CA MET A 117 8.24 8.19 -12.22
C MET A 117 8.06 8.67 -10.79
N HIS A 118 6.85 9.10 -10.44
CA HIS A 118 6.54 9.53 -9.08
C HIS A 118 6.60 8.37 -8.09
N ILE A 119 6.19 7.16 -8.49
CA ILE A 119 6.29 5.97 -7.65
C ILE A 119 7.75 5.60 -7.37
N GLU A 120 8.60 5.57 -8.38
CA GLU A 120 10.02 5.25 -8.24
C GLU A 120 10.73 6.27 -7.35
N LYS A 121 10.49 7.57 -7.57
CA LYS A 121 10.99 8.63 -6.69
C LYS A 121 10.55 8.43 -5.24
N ASN A 122 9.25 8.20 -5.03
CA ASN A 122 8.70 7.96 -3.70
C ASN A 122 9.32 6.72 -3.03
N ILE A 123 9.55 5.64 -3.78
CA ILE A 123 10.19 4.42 -3.26
C ILE A 123 11.65 4.70 -2.89
N PHE A 124 12.39 5.36 -3.78
CA PHE A 124 13.78 5.73 -3.56
C PHE A 124 13.92 6.59 -2.31
N ASP A 125 13.16 7.68 -2.21
CA ASP A 125 13.20 8.60 -1.07
C ASP A 125 12.93 7.86 0.24
N ASN A 126 11.94 6.95 0.28
CA ASN A 126 11.66 6.16 1.48
C ASN A 126 12.82 5.24 1.86
N ILE A 127 13.37 4.50 0.89
CA ILE A 127 14.51 3.59 1.14
C ILE A 127 15.71 4.39 1.63
N PHE A 128 16.00 5.52 0.98
CA PHE A 128 17.10 6.40 1.34
C PHE A 128 16.93 6.96 2.75
N ASN A 129 15.76 7.50 3.09
CA ASN A 129 15.48 8.05 4.42
C ASN A 129 15.60 7.01 5.54
N ILE A 130 15.23 5.76 5.27
CA ILE A 130 15.36 4.62 6.19
C ILE A 130 16.84 4.27 6.41
N ILE A 131 17.60 4.09 5.33
CA ILE A 131 19.03 3.75 5.39
C ILE A 131 19.84 4.86 6.07
N MET A 132 19.49 6.11 5.79
CA MET A 132 20.12 7.30 6.35
C MET A 132 19.58 7.72 7.71
N ASP A 133 18.57 7.05 8.27
CA ASP A 133 17.96 7.34 9.58
C ASP A 133 17.65 8.84 9.76
N ILE A 134 16.91 9.39 8.80
CA ILE A 134 16.43 10.77 8.82
C ILE A 134 15.07 10.77 9.54
N LYS A 135 15.10 11.11 10.84
CA LYS A 135 13.96 10.94 11.76
C LYS A 135 12.64 11.56 11.29
N GLU A 136 12.68 12.68 10.58
CA GLU A 136 11.47 13.38 10.13
C GLU A 136 10.90 12.83 8.82
N ASN A 137 11.70 12.09 8.05
CA ASN A 137 11.34 11.63 6.70
C ASN A 137 11.23 10.09 6.59
N THR A 138 11.58 9.36 7.65
CA THR A 138 11.44 7.91 7.66
C THR A 138 9.98 7.48 7.78
N LYS A 139 9.60 6.46 7.02
CA LYS A 139 8.29 5.80 7.15
C LYS A 139 8.25 4.72 8.23
N ASP A 140 9.41 4.40 8.83
CA ASP A 140 9.48 3.51 9.99
C ASP A 140 8.94 4.26 11.22
N ASN A 141 7.76 3.86 11.66
CA ASN A 141 7.12 4.40 12.85
C ASN A 141 6.79 3.25 13.83
N ILE A 142 6.37 3.61 15.05
CA ILE A 142 6.02 2.62 16.09
C ILE A 142 4.93 1.66 15.60
N ASN A 143 3.95 2.16 14.83
CA ASN A 143 2.88 1.33 14.27
C ASN A 143 3.41 0.34 13.23
N ALA A 144 4.31 0.77 12.34
CA ALA A 144 4.98 -0.07 11.36
C ALA A 144 5.81 -1.16 12.07
N CYS A 145 6.46 -0.85 13.20
CA CYS A 145 7.16 -1.86 14.00
C CYS A 145 6.20 -2.87 14.64
N ARG A 146 4.99 -2.46 15.05
CA ARG A 146 3.94 -3.39 15.52
C ARG A 146 3.44 -4.27 14.38
N ASP A 147 3.24 -3.71 13.20
CA ASP A 147 2.84 -4.44 12.01
C ASP A 147 3.92 -5.46 11.60
N LEU A 148 5.21 -5.10 11.72
CA LEU A 148 6.33 -6.01 11.48
C LEU A 148 6.29 -7.25 12.41
N LYS A 149 5.88 -7.13 13.68
CA LYS A 149 5.72 -8.28 14.60
C LYS A 149 4.66 -9.28 14.13
N ILE A 150 3.63 -8.78 13.46
CA ILE A 150 2.51 -9.58 12.92
C ILE A 150 2.90 -10.17 11.57
N ILE A 151 3.50 -9.36 10.70
CA ILE A 151 3.72 -9.68 9.29
C ILE A 151 5.05 -10.41 9.10
N CYS A 152 6.13 -10.01 9.77
CA CYS A 152 7.49 -10.44 9.49
C CYS A 152 8.05 -11.40 10.56
N ASN A 153 9.08 -12.17 10.17
CA ASN A 153 9.79 -13.08 11.07
C ASN A 153 11.14 -12.48 11.54
N HIS A 154 11.20 -11.15 11.70
CA HIS A 154 12.39 -10.41 12.09
C HIS A 154 12.24 -9.90 13.53
N CYS A 155 12.44 -10.81 14.49
CA CYS A 155 12.30 -10.48 15.93
C CYS A 155 13.28 -9.39 16.39
N GLU A 156 14.40 -9.19 15.70
CA GLU A 156 15.39 -8.13 15.95
C GLU A 156 14.84 -6.72 15.70
N LEU A 157 13.79 -6.59 14.88
CA LEU A 157 13.14 -5.32 14.55
C LEU A 157 11.83 -5.12 15.33
N GLU A 158 11.46 -6.05 16.20
CA GLU A 158 10.29 -5.91 17.07
C GLU A 158 10.55 -4.90 18.19
N LEU A 159 9.51 -4.15 18.57
CA LEU A 159 9.59 -3.26 19.72
C LEU A 159 9.83 -4.05 21.00
N ASP A 160 10.76 -3.57 21.82
CA ASP A 160 10.99 -4.12 23.16
C ASP A 160 9.77 -3.82 24.04
N GLU A 161 9.16 -4.87 24.61
CA GLU A 161 8.00 -4.75 25.50
C GLU A 161 8.34 -3.97 26.78
N ARG A 162 9.63 -3.93 27.17
CA ARG A 162 10.12 -3.12 28.30
C ARG A 162 10.25 -1.63 27.95
N ARG A 163 10.39 -1.30 26.66
CA ARG A 163 10.57 0.07 26.14
C ARG A 163 9.74 0.27 24.87
N PRO A 164 8.41 0.31 24.98
CA PRO A 164 7.50 0.29 23.82
C PRO A 164 7.60 1.53 22.91
N ASN A 165 8.24 2.61 23.39
CA ASN A 165 8.41 3.86 22.66
C ASN A 165 9.80 4.00 22.01
N VAL A 166 10.67 2.99 22.13
CA VAL A 166 12.02 3.01 21.56
C VAL A 166 12.09 2.01 20.42
N MET A 167 12.32 2.52 19.21
CA MET A 167 12.48 1.67 18.02
C MET A 167 13.89 1.03 18.02
N PRO A 168 13.99 -0.29 17.76
CA PRO A 168 15.28 -0.94 17.61
C PRO A 168 16.00 -0.39 16.38
N LYS A 169 17.33 -0.31 16.46
CA LYS A 169 18.13 0.13 15.32
C LYS A 169 18.22 -1.01 14.32
N ALA A 170 17.79 -0.75 13.09
CA ALA A 170 17.87 -1.73 12.03
C ALA A 170 19.33 -1.97 11.58
N VAL A 171 19.63 -3.21 11.18
CA VAL A 171 20.96 -3.64 10.72
C VAL A 171 21.38 -2.91 9.44
N TYR A 172 20.42 -2.50 8.62
CA TYR A 172 20.64 -1.78 7.37
C TYR A 172 20.85 -0.26 7.54
N THR A 173 20.69 0.28 8.76
CA THR A 173 20.89 1.71 9.02
C THR A 173 22.38 2.06 9.10
N LEU A 174 22.82 3.03 8.31
CA LEU A 174 24.22 3.42 8.22
C LEU A 174 24.74 4.08 9.52
N GLY A 175 25.98 3.78 9.87
CA GLY A 175 26.74 4.50 10.90
C GLY A 175 27.21 5.88 10.41
N LYS A 176 27.65 6.74 11.33
CA LYS A 176 28.10 8.12 11.00
C LYS A 176 29.18 8.15 9.91
N GLU A 177 30.19 7.28 10.01
CA GLU A 177 31.27 7.21 9.03
C GLU A 177 30.82 6.66 7.67
N GLN A 178 29.85 5.75 7.65
CA GLN A 178 29.28 5.24 6.39
C GLN A 178 28.42 6.31 5.71
N LYS A 179 27.64 7.10 6.47
CA LYS A 179 26.88 8.23 5.93
C LYS A 179 27.78 9.26 5.28
N LYS A 180 28.93 9.59 5.90
CA LYS A 180 29.92 10.51 5.31
C LYS A 180 30.37 10.06 3.92
N ARG A 181 30.78 8.79 3.77
CA ARG A 181 31.22 8.22 2.49
C ARG A 181 30.16 8.21 1.38
N VAL A 182 28.88 8.18 1.74
CA VAL A 182 27.77 8.22 0.77
C VAL A 182 27.46 9.66 0.33
N CYS A 183 27.77 10.64 1.18
CA CYS A 183 27.56 12.06 0.91
C CYS A 183 28.80 12.77 0.33
N GLU A 184 29.92 12.06 0.20
CA GLU A 184 31.14 12.46 -0.52
C GLU A 184 30.97 12.21 -2.03
#